data_AF-A0A0D2JNK5-F1
#
_entry.id   AF-A0A0D2JNK5-F1
#
_cell.length_a   1.000
_cell.length_b   1.000
_cell.length_c   1.000
_cell.angle_alpha   90.00
_cell.angle_beta   90.00
_cell.angle_gamma   90.00
#
_symmetry.space_group_name_H-M   'P 1'
#
loop_
_entity.id
_entity.type
_entity.pdbx_description
1 polymer ?
#
loop_
_entity_poly.entity_id
_entity_poly.type
_entity_poly.pdbx_seq_one_letter_code
_entity_poly.pdbx_strand_id
1 'polypeptide(L)'
;MQLTIVSAVDDRIFSVEIDPNETVDTLKAILEADSGIPSAQQHLLLGDAQLTSGQALAAAGAADGAMIMLLPAPAAGGGGGGARAGQGQGQQQQRQQQQQQQRADPMLDLNPDGTAKSPAAFIQALKGNAAQLAALQAHNPALARAVRDEDVVALQ
;
A
#
# COMPACT_ATOMS: atom_id res chain seq x y z
N MET A 1 -24.36 -24.96 -0.32
CA MET A 1 -24.93 -23.60 -0.22
C MET A 1 -24.34 -22.76 -1.33
N GLN A 2 -25.08 -21.76 -1.81
CA GLN A 2 -24.64 -20.87 -2.88
C GLN A 2 -24.19 -19.53 -2.28
N LEU A 3 -22.96 -19.10 -2.59
CA LEU A 3 -22.44 -17.79 -2.19
C LEU A 3 -22.36 -16.89 -3.42
N THR A 4 -22.74 -15.63 -3.26
CA THR A 4 -22.60 -14.60 -4.30
C THR A 4 -21.30 -13.85 -4.07
N ILE A 5 -20.38 -13.95 -5.02
CA ILE A 5 -19.06 -13.33 -4.92
C ILE A 5 -19.03 -12.13 -5.86
N VAL A 6 -18.65 -10.99 -5.32
CA VAL A 6 -18.48 -9.74 -6.07
C VAL A 6 -16.97 -9.45 -6.16
N SER A 7 -16.36 -9.68 -7.33
CA SER A 7 -14.96 -9.32 -7.58
C SER A 7 -14.87 -7.81 -7.79
N ALA A 8 -14.24 -7.10 -6.86
CA ALA A 8 -13.91 -5.68 -7.02
C ALA A 8 -12.75 -5.44 -8.00
N VAL A 9 -12.05 -6.51 -8.43
CA VAL A 9 -10.94 -6.43 -9.38
C VAL A 9 -11.44 -6.43 -10.82
N ASP A 10 -12.41 -7.29 -11.10
CA ASP A 10 -12.93 -7.49 -12.46
C ASP A 10 -14.32 -6.86 -12.65
N ASP A 11 -14.88 -6.26 -11.59
CA ASP A 11 -16.24 -5.71 -11.53
C ASP A 11 -17.31 -6.73 -11.99
N ARG A 12 -17.13 -7.98 -11.55
CA ARG A 12 -17.99 -9.12 -11.94
C ARG A 12 -18.57 -9.82 -10.73
N ILE A 13 -19.78 -10.34 -10.92
CA ILE A 13 -20.51 -11.10 -9.91
C ILE A 13 -20.67 -12.52 -10.42
N PHE A 14 -20.27 -13.49 -9.61
CA PHE A 14 -20.44 -14.92 -9.90
C PHE A 14 -20.85 -15.67 -8.65
N SER A 15 -21.46 -16.84 -8.84
CA SER A 15 -21.96 -17.67 -7.75
C SER A 15 -21.06 -18.89 -7.56
N VAL A 16 -20.67 -19.15 -6.32
CA VAL A 16 -19.85 -20.32 -5.95
C VAL A 16 -20.67 -21.24 -5.07
N GLU A 17 -20.71 -22.53 -5.44
CA GLU A 17 -21.31 -23.58 -4.62
C GLU A 17 -20.25 -24.20 -3.71
N ILE A 18 -20.46 -24.12 -2.40
CA ILE A 18 -19.57 -24.68 -1.39
C ILE A 18 -20.38 -25.21 -0.20
N ASP A 19 -19.80 -26.11 0.59
CA ASP A 19 -20.43 -26.65 1.80
C ASP A 19 -20.33 -25.66 2.98
N PRO A 20 -21.36 -25.50 3.83
CA PRO A 20 -21.31 -24.64 5.03
C PRO A 20 -20.24 -25.06 6.05
N ASN A 21 -19.85 -26.33 6.01
CA ASN A 21 -18.81 -26.90 6.88
C ASN A 21 -17.39 -26.63 6.37
N GLU A 22 -17.25 -26.17 5.12
CA GLU A 22 -15.94 -25.82 4.58
C GLU A 22 -15.40 -24.54 5.19
N THR A 23 -14.09 -24.36 5.03
CA THR A 23 -13.38 -23.20 5.56
C THR A 23 -13.32 -22.06 4.55
N VAL A 24 -13.10 -20.85 5.08
CA VAL A 24 -12.79 -19.67 4.27
C VAL A 24 -11.55 -19.90 3.39
N ASP A 25 -10.62 -20.75 3.80
CA ASP A 25 -9.42 -21.09 3.02
C ASP A 25 -9.76 -21.84 1.72
N THR A 26 -10.64 -22.85 1.81
CA THR A 26 -11.14 -23.57 0.64
C THR A 26 -11.87 -22.64 -0.32
N LEU A 27 -12.72 -21.75 0.19
CA LEU A 27 -13.40 -20.75 -0.65
C LEU A 27 -12.36 -19.90 -1.39
N LYS A 28 -11.32 -19.41 -0.70
CA LYS A 28 -10.25 -18.62 -1.33
C LYS A 28 -9.50 -19.38 -2.41
N ALA A 29 -9.26 -20.68 -2.23
CA ALA A 29 -8.64 -21.52 -3.25
C ALA A 29 -9.50 -21.65 -4.52
N ILE A 30 -10.82 -21.80 -4.36
CA ILE A 30 -11.76 -21.80 -5.50
C ILE A 30 -11.75 -20.43 -6.20
N LEU A 31 -11.80 -19.35 -5.42
CA LEU A 31 -11.74 -18.00 -5.93
C LEU A 31 -10.42 -17.68 -6.63
N GLU A 32 -9.31 -18.30 -6.23
CA GLU A 32 -8.01 -18.14 -6.89
C GLU A 32 -8.05 -18.72 -8.30
N ALA A 33 -8.71 -19.86 -8.49
CA ALA A 33 -8.90 -20.45 -9.80
C ALA A 33 -9.84 -19.64 -10.70
N ASP A 34 -10.88 -19.02 -10.13
CA ASP A 34 -11.90 -18.28 -10.89
C ASP A 34 -11.48 -16.83 -11.20
N SER A 35 -10.97 -16.11 -10.20
CA SER A 35 -10.56 -14.70 -10.32
C SER A 35 -9.08 -14.52 -10.69
N GLY A 36 -8.24 -15.53 -10.46
CA GLY A 36 -6.79 -15.44 -10.67
C GLY A 36 -6.03 -14.69 -9.57
N ILE A 37 -6.71 -14.23 -8.50
CA ILE A 37 -6.06 -13.55 -7.37
C ILE A 37 -5.52 -14.62 -6.40
N PRO A 38 -4.23 -14.59 -6.02
CA PRO A 38 -3.69 -15.52 -5.02
C PRO A 38 -4.47 -15.44 -3.71
N SER A 39 -4.82 -16.57 -3.10
CA SER A 39 -5.50 -16.72 -1.81
C SER A 39 -4.93 -15.83 -0.68
N ALA A 40 -3.60 -15.64 -0.67
CA ALA A 40 -2.90 -14.74 0.27
C ALA A 40 -3.16 -13.24 0.03
N GLN A 41 -3.56 -12.88 -1.19
CA GLN A 41 -3.94 -11.53 -1.62
C GLN A 41 -5.46 -11.34 -1.64
N GLN A 42 -6.26 -12.36 -1.31
CA GLN A 42 -7.71 -12.25 -1.30
C GLN A 42 -8.22 -11.78 0.07
N HIS A 43 -8.90 -10.63 0.08
CA HIS A 43 -9.69 -10.16 1.22
C HIS A 43 -11.17 -10.39 0.94
N LEU A 44 -11.81 -11.18 1.80
CA LEU A 44 -13.23 -11.49 1.70
C LEU A 44 -13.98 -10.70 2.78
N LEU A 45 -14.94 -9.88 2.37
CA LEU A 45 -15.82 -9.11 3.25
C LEU A 45 -17.26 -9.60 3.11
N LEU A 46 -17.87 -9.98 4.23
CA LEU A 46 -19.28 -10.34 4.31
C LEU A 46 -20.04 -9.18 4.95
N GLY A 47 -20.67 -8.34 4.11
CA GLY A 47 -21.25 -7.07 4.57
C GLY A 47 -20.18 -6.15 5.15
N ASP A 48 -20.20 -5.98 6.48
CA ASP A 48 -19.22 -5.17 7.22
C ASP A 48 -18.17 -6.01 7.95
N ALA A 49 -18.31 -7.34 7.95
CA ALA A 49 -17.44 -8.26 8.67
C ALA A 49 -16.36 -8.86 7.74
N GLN A 50 -15.09 -8.75 8.14
CA GLN A 50 -14.00 -9.41 7.42
C GLN A 50 -13.97 -10.91 7.73
N LEU A 51 -13.92 -11.73 6.68
CA LEU A 51 -13.77 -13.17 6.79
C LEU A 51 -12.28 -13.52 7.00
N THR A 52 -11.99 -14.07 8.16
CA THR A 52 -10.64 -14.52 8.54
C THR A 52 -10.36 -15.91 7.95
N SER A 53 -9.16 -16.10 7.38
CA SER A 53 -8.71 -17.42 6.93
C SER A 53 -8.70 -18.43 8.09
N GLY A 54 -9.13 -19.66 7.84
CA GLY A 54 -9.14 -20.75 8.82
C GLY A 54 -10.42 -20.89 9.65
N GLN A 55 -11.38 -19.97 9.54
CA GLN A 55 -12.72 -20.13 10.13
C GLN A 55 -13.65 -20.88 9.17
N ALA A 56 -14.60 -21.66 9.70
CA ALA A 56 -15.67 -22.27 8.90
C ALA A 56 -16.63 -21.20 8.37
N LEU A 57 -17.14 -21.38 7.15
CA LEU A 57 -18.06 -20.44 6.51
C LEU A 57 -19.34 -20.23 7.34
N ALA A 58 -19.92 -21.33 7.86
CA ALA A 58 -21.08 -21.27 8.75
C ALA A 58 -20.79 -20.46 10.03
N ALA A 59 -19.58 -20.62 10.61
CA ALA A 59 -19.18 -19.87 11.81
C ALA A 59 -18.97 -18.38 11.52
N ALA A 60 -18.59 -18.04 10.28
CA ALA A 60 -18.39 -16.66 9.86
C ALA A 60 -19.69 -15.93 9.46
N GLY A 61 -20.84 -16.61 9.57
CA GLY A 61 -22.14 -16.05 9.21
C GLY A 61 -22.43 -16.10 7.71
N ALA A 62 -21.62 -16.80 6.92
CA ALA A 62 -21.91 -17.03 5.51
C ALA A 62 -23.10 -17.99 5.39
N ALA A 63 -24.25 -17.45 5.00
CA ALA A 63 -25.48 -18.18 4.73
C ALA A 63 -25.66 -18.43 3.23
N ASP A 64 -26.65 -19.25 2.89
CA ASP A 64 -27.08 -19.41 1.50
C ASP A 64 -27.56 -18.08 0.91
N GLY A 65 -27.05 -17.71 -0.25
CA GLY A 65 -27.29 -16.42 -0.91
C GLY A 65 -26.50 -15.24 -0.33
N ALA A 66 -25.56 -15.47 0.60
CA ALA A 66 -24.75 -14.40 1.17
C ALA A 66 -23.87 -13.70 0.11
N MET A 67 -23.74 -12.38 0.23
CA MET A 67 -22.89 -11.57 -0.64
C MET A 67 -21.53 -11.35 0.00
N ILE A 68 -20.49 -11.87 -0.63
CA ILE A 68 -19.11 -11.68 -0.21
C ILE A 68 -18.41 -10.80 -1.25
N MET A 69 -17.84 -9.71 -0.78
CA MET A 69 -17.02 -8.83 -1.61
C MET A 69 -15.57 -9.31 -1.56
N LEU A 70 -15.02 -9.58 -2.74
CA LEU A 70 -13.63 -9.96 -2.94
C LEU A 70 -12.81 -8.72 -3.31
N LEU A 71 -11.84 -8.40 -2.47
CA LEU A 71 -10.92 -7.28 -2.64
C LEU A 71 -9.48 -7.80 -2.82
N PRO A 72 -8.68 -7.18 -3.70
CA PRO A 72 -7.27 -7.45 -3.81
C PRO A 72 -6.53 -6.76 -2.66
N ALA A 73 -5.75 -7.50 -1.90
CA ALA A 73 -4.82 -6.97 -0.91
C ALA A 73 -3.38 -7.15 -1.39
N PRO A 74 -2.49 -6.19 -1.08
CA PRO A 74 -1.08 -6.37 -1.35
C PRO A 74 -0.60 -7.61 -0.58
N ALA A 75 0.10 -8.52 -1.25
CA ALA A 75 0.74 -9.64 -0.56
C ALA A 75 1.64 -9.06 0.52
N ALA A 76 1.26 -9.25 1.78
CA ALA A 76 2.17 -9.00 2.89
C ALA A 76 3.38 -9.90 2.64
N GLY A 77 4.49 -9.30 2.21
CA GLY A 77 5.67 -10.00 1.75
C GLY A 77 6.14 -10.99 2.80
N GLY A 78 5.85 -12.27 2.57
CA GLY A 78 6.41 -13.40 3.29
C GLY A 78 7.88 -13.54 2.94
N GLY A 79 8.72 -12.64 3.48
CA GLY A 79 10.17 -12.73 3.42
C GLY A 79 10.68 -13.77 4.41
N GLY A 80 10.40 -15.05 4.13
CA GLY A 80 10.93 -16.19 4.87
C GLY A 80 11.59 -17.18 3.92
N GLY A 81 12.92 -17.15 3.81
CA GLY A 81 13.67 -18.10 2.99
C GLY A 81 15.18 -17.85 3.05
N GLY A 82 15.86 -18.57 3.94
CA GLY A 82 17.29 -18.43 4.20
C GLY A 82 18.19 -18.89 3.05
N ALA A 83 19.31 -18.19 2.88
CA ALA A 83 20.45 -18.63 2.09
C ALA A 83 21.76 -18.37 2.86
N ARG A 84 22.19 -19.42 3.56
CA ARG A 84 23.54 -19.99 3.62
C ARG A 84 24.73 -19.04 3.36
N ALA A 85 25.57 -18.93 4.39
CA ALA A 85 27.01 -18.65 4.42
C ALA A 85 27.72 -18.38 3.08
N GLY A 86 28.29 -17.17 2.97
CA GLY A 86 29.19 -16.77 1.89
C GLY A 86 29.94 -15.48 2.23
N GLN A 87 31.09 -15.66 2.87
CA GLN A 87 32.27 -14.79 2.94
C GLN A 87 32.28 -13.57 1.97
N GLY A 88 32.47 -12.36 2.53
CA GLY A 88 32.62 -11.13 1.75
C GLY A 88 32.76 -9.86 2.62
N GLN A 89 33.81 -9.79 3.43
CA GLN A 89 34.21 -8.54 4.11
C GLN A 89 34.65 -7.53 3.04
N GLY A 90 33.90 -6.44 2.87
CA GLY A 90 34.27 -5.38 1.92
C GLY A 90 33.25 -4.24 1.71
N GLN A 91 31.97 -4.41 2.07
CA GLN A 91 30.93 -3.41 1.72
C GLN A 91 30.32 -2.64 2.91
N GLN A 92 30.91 -2.71 4.10
CA GLN A 92 30.35 -2.07 5.31
C GLN A 92 30.54 -0.55 5.39
N GLN A 93 31.41 0.06 4.57
CA GLN A 93 31.66 1.52 4.69
C GLN A 93 30.77 2.40 3.79
N GLN A 94 30.01 1.82 2.84
CA GLN A 94 29.12 2.59 1.95
C GLN A 94 27.66 2.65 2.43
N ARG A 95 27.26 1.85 3.44
CA ARG A 95 25.88 1.86 3.97
C ARG A 95 25.62 2.95 5.01
N GLN A 96 26.64 3.62 5.55
CA GLN A 96 26.45 4.73 6.50
C GLN A 96 26.08 6.08 5.83
N GLN A 97 26.30 6.25 4.51
CA GLN A 97 25.85 7.48 3.81
C GLN A 97 24.43 7.39 3.23
N GLN A 98 23.85 6.18 3.09
CA GLN A 98 22.48 6.02 2.58
C GLN A 98 21.38 6.04 3.66
N GLN A 99 21.73 5.98 4.95
CA GLN A 99 20.73 6.03 6.04
C GLN A 99 20.31 7.44 6.46
N GLN A 100 20.91 8.51 5.92
CA GLN A 100 20.40 9.88 6.14
C GLN A 100 19.32 10.33 5.15
N GLN A 101 19.05 9.55 4.08
CA GLN A 101 18.00 9.86 3.09
C GLN A 101 16.64 9.24 3.40
N GLN A 102 16.50 8.52 4.51
CA GLN A 102 15.20 7.99 4.99
C GLN A 102 14.70 8.74 6.23
N ARG A 103 15.07 10.02 6.39
CA ARG A 103 14.34 10.90 7.30
C ARG A 103 13.05 11.30 6.60
N ALA A 104 12.01 10.50 6.86
CA ALA A 104 10.59 10.78 6.67
C ALA A 104 10.30 11.89 5.67
N ASP A 105 9.95 11.54 4.43
CA ASP A 105 9.34 12.46 3.48
C ASP A 105 8.23 13.24 4.19
N PRO A 106 8.42 14.53 4.51
CA PRO A 106 7.32 15.35 4.94
C PRO A 106 6.51 15.54 3.67
N MET A 107 5.40 14.81 3.58
CA MET A 107 4.46 14.89 2.46
C MET A 107 4.15 16.37 2.25
N LEU A 108 4.72 16.92 1.18
CA LEU A 108 4.58 18.31 0.80
C LEU A 108 3.12 18.49 0.39
N ASP A 109 2.29 18.92 1.33
CA ASP A 109 0.88 19.13 1.09
C ASP A 109 0.72 20.42 0.26
N LEU A 110 0.45 20.24 -1.03
CA LEU A 110 0.23 21.32 -1.98
C LEU A 110 -1.27 21.59 -2.12
N ASN A 111 -1.64 22.85 -2.28
CA ASN A 111 -2.96 23.24 -2.75
C ASN A 111 -3.19 22.75 -4.18
N PRO A 112 -4.47 22.64 -4.61
CA PRO A 112 -4.81 22.38 -6.00
C PRO A 112 -4.30 23.45 -6.98
N ASP A 113 -3.95 24.64 -6.49
CA ASP A 113 -3.33 25.74 -7.25
C ASP A 113 -1.79 25.63 -7.33
N GLY A 114 -1.21 24.55 -6.78
CA GLY A 114 0.22 24.27 -6.80
C GLY A 114 1.05 24.99 -5.73
N THR A 115 0.46 25.89 -4.94
CA THR A 115 1.11 26.55 -3.80
C THR A 115 1.24 25.60 -2.61
N ALA A 116 2.26 25.74 -1.78
CA ALA A 116 2.36 24.93 -0.57
C ALA A 116 1.33 25.36 0.49
N LYS A 117 0.59 24.41 1.08
CA LYS A 117 -0.34 24.71 2.20
C LYS A 117 0.36 25.24 3.44
N SER A 118 1.65 24.91 3.59
CA SER A 118 2.46 25.32 4.71
C SER A 118 3.83 25.77 4.20
N PRO A 119 4.01 27.08 3.93
CA PRO A 119 5.27 27.63 3.44
C PRO A 119 6.47 27.24 4.31
N ALA A 120 6.32 27.27 5.64
CA ALA A 120 7.39 26.87 6.56
C ALA A 120 7.72 25.37 6.50
N ALA A 121 6.69 24.50 6.40
CA ALA A 121 6.90 23.06 6.27
C ALA A 121 7.50 22.70 4.90
N PHE A 122 7.12 23.44 3.86
CA PHE A 122 7.68 23.33 2.52
C PHE A 122 9.16 23.70 2.48
N ILE A 123 9.55 24.81 3.12
CA ILE A 123 10.95 25.20 3.26
C ILE A 123 11.74 24.11 3.99
N GLN A 124 11.21 23.60 5.12
CA GLN A 124 11.89 22.58 5.90
C GLN A 124 12.03 21.25 5.14
N ALA A 125 11.01 20.87 4.37
CA ALA A 125 11.02 19.70 3.51
C ALA A 125 12.09 19.79 2.42
N LEU A 126 12.17 20.94 1.74
CA LEU A 126 13.16 21.18 0.69
C LEU A 126 14.58 21.33 1.24
N LYS A 127 14.75 21.92 2.42
CA LYS A 127 16.04 21.94 3.12
C LYS A 127 16.48 20.52 3.53
N GLY A 128 15.53 19.66 3.89
CA GLY A 128 15.78 18.24 4.17
C GLY A 128 16.09 17.41 2.93
N ASN A 129 15.70 17.89 1.73
CA ASN A 129 15.84 17.17 0.48
C ASN A 129 16.63 17.97 -0.57
N ALA A 130 17.96 17.82 -0.54
CA ALA A 130 18.87 18.47 -1.47
C ALA A 130 18.58 18.18 -2.95
N ALA A 131 18.03 17.00 -3.28
CA ALA A 131 17.66 16.65 -4.65
C ALA A 131 16.46 17.47 -5.14
N GLN A 132 15.45 17.67 -4.29
CA GLN A 132 14.31 18.52 -4.62
C GLN A 132 14.70 20.00 -4.70
N LEU A 133 15.57 20.46 -3.79
CA LEU A 133 16.11 21.83 -3.86
C LEU A 133 16.85 22.08 -5.19
N ALA A 134 17.67 21.13 -5.64
CA ALA A 134 18.38 21.23 -6.91
C ALA A 134 17.42 21.23 -8.11
N ALA A 135 16.37 20.40 -8.07
CA ALA A 135 15.33 20.40 -9.10
C ALA A 135 14.55 21.73 -9.14
N LEU A 136 14.19 22.28 -7.99
CA LEU A 136 13.59 23.62 -7.91
C LEU A 136 14.55 24.69 -8.45
N GLN A 137 15.84 24.62 -8.16
CA GLN A 137 16.79 25.59 -8.68
C GLN A 137 16.89 25.55 -10.21
N ALA A 138 16.75 24.36 -10.82
CA ALA A 138 16.78 24.18 -12.26
C ALA A 138 15.49 24.63 -12.96
N HIS A 139 14.33 24.33 -12.36
CA HIS A 139 13.02 24.60 -12.98
C HIS A 139 12.40 25.93 -12.54
N ASN A 140 12.66 26.38 -11.31
CA ASN A 140 12.10 27.58 -10.71
C ASN A 140 13.09 28.26 -9.73
N PRO A 141 14.08 29.01 -10.27
CA PRO A 141 15.13 29.63 -9.45
C PRO A 141 14.61 30.73 -8.50
N ALA A 142 13.45 31.33 -8.78
CA ALA A 142 12.81 32.30 -7.91
C ALA A 142 12.29 31.64 -6.63
N LEU A 143 11.59 30.51 -6.78
CA LEU A 143 11.09 29.71 -5.66
C LEU A 143 12.23 29.12 -4.83
N ALA A 144 13.29 28.64 -5.48
CA ALA A 144 14.48 28.13 -4.80
C ALA A 144 15.18 29.20 -3.94
N ARG A 145 15.19 30.45 -4.39
CA ARG A 145 15.71 31.60 -3.61
C ARG A 145 14.85 31.88 -2.40
N ALA A 146 13.53 31.94 -2.56
CA ALA A 146 12.59 32.13 -1.45
C ALA A 146 12.77 31.05 -0.36
N VAL A 147 12.94 29.78 -0.77
CA VAL A 147 13.18 28.67 0.15
C VAL A 147 14.51 28.79 0.88
N ARG A 148 15.56 29.26 0.20
CA ARG A 148 16.89 29.42 0.77
C ARG A 148 16.98 30.61 1.73
N ASP A 149 16.25 31.68 1.44
CA ASP A 149 16.17 32.89 2.27
C ASP A 149 15.13 32.76 3.41
N GLU A 150 14.41 31.64 3.47
CA GLU A 150 13.28 31.40 4.39
C GLU A 150 12.17 32.44 4.25
N ASP A 151 12.05 33.02 3.05
CA ASP A 151 11.07 34.03 2.72
C ASP A 151 9.71 33.37 2.49
N VAL A 152 8.96 33.24 3.58
CA VAL A 152 7.59 32.74 3.61
C VAL A 152 6.59 33.66 2.89
N VAL A 153 6.94 34.93 2.63
CA VAL A 153 6.06 35.88 1.95
C VAL A 153 6.10 35.63 0.44
N ALA A 154 7.27 35.30 -0.09
CA ALA A 154 7.43 34.90 -1.49
C ALA A 154 6.83 33.52 -1.83
N LEU A 155 6.35 32.78 -0.82
CA LEU A 155 5.75 31.44 -0.94
C LEU A 155 4.23 31.43 -0.74
N GLN A 156 3.60 32.59 -0.57
CA GLN A 156 2.15 32.79 -0.43
C GLN A 156 1.51 33.22 -1.76
#